data_AF-A0A258CTV1-F1
#
_entry.id   AF-A0A258CTV1-F1
#
_cell.length_a   1.000
_cell.length_b   1.000
_cell.length_c   1.000
_cell.angle_alpha   90.00
_cell.angle_beta   90.00
_cell.angle_gamma   90.00
#
_symmetry.space_group_name_H-M   'P 1'
#
loop_
_entity.id
_entity.type
_entity.pdbx_description
1 polymer ?
#
loop_
_entity_poly.entity_id
_entity_poly.type
_entity_poly.pdbx_seq_one_letter_code
_entity_poly.pdbx_strand_id
1 'polypeptide(L)'
;MLGVFIVYGLYDGPGDLFAQAANLPGGALPVWERTSSWPTFLTLTLLSACAALLLARQFHMTIVENRDRGDVRRAAWMFPLYLVLINLFVLPLAMAGELLMPGNGIDRDMTVLLLPLQQQEGLLALLVFVGGLSAATAMVIVASVALAIMISNHLVMPVLLRGRRALSDPTGSAAAIDRQGAGNGTMGGDLGSQVVIIRRVAILCVILLGYAYYRAAGEQALVAIGLLSFAATAQIAPAFFGGLVWRRGTALGAAAGL
;
A
#
# COMPACT_ATOMS: atom_id res chain seq x y z
N MET A 1 -2.43 -19.93 10.40
CA MET A 1 -2.79 -21.34 10.10
C MET A 1 -1.71 -22.02 9.29
N LEU A 2 -1.43 -21.60 8.05
CA LEU A 2 -0.35 -22.17 7.22
C LEU A 2 1.02 -22.21 7.94
N GLY A 3 1.43 -21.10 8.58
CA GLY A 3 2.70 -21.08 9.31
C GLY A 3 2.76 -22.06 10.48
N VAL A 4 1.64 -22.33 11.16
CA VAL A 4 1.57 -23.32 12.24
C VAL A 4 1.62 -24.73 11.66
N PHE A 5 0.93 -24.98 10.54
CA PHE A 5 0.98 -26.25 9.81
C PHE A 5 2.39 -26.58 9.32
N ILE A 6 3.14 -25.57 8.84
CA ILE A 6 4.53 -25.79 8.43
C ILE A 6 5.40 -26.11 9.65
N VAL A 7 5.34 -25.27 10.69
CA VAL A 7 6.25 -25.40 11.84
C VAL A 7 5.99 -26.66 12.67
N TYR A 8 4.74 -27.13 12.76
CA TYR A 8 4.37 -28.25 13.63
C TYR A 8 3.74 -29.44 12.90
N GLY A 9 3.29 -29.27 11.66
CA GLY A 9 2.73 -30.35 10.85
C GLY A 9 3.73 -30.95 9.87
N LEU A 10 4.66 -30.13 9.35
CA LEU A 10 5.70 -30.57 8.41
C LEU A 10 7.05 -30.80 9.08
N TYR A 11 7.31 -30.09 10.18
CA TYR A 11 8.53 -30.19 10.98
C TYR A 11 8.17 -30.39 12.45
N ASP A 12 9.09 -30.93 13.26
CA ASP A 12 8.88 -31.20 14.70
C ASP A 12 9.11 -29.94 15.57
N GLY A 13 8.69 -28.77 15.05
CA GLY A 13 8.82 -27.48 15.68
C GLY A 13 9.78 -26.52 14.96
N PRO A 14 9.87 -25.26 15.43
CA PRO A 14 10.68 -24.24 14.77
C PRO A 14 12.16 -24.63 14.78
N GLY A 15 12.66 -25.18 15.89
CA GLY A 15 14.07 -25.57 16.04
C GLY A 15 14.53 -26.62 15.03
N ASP A 16 13.68 -27.58 14.67
CA ASP A 16 13.97 -28.60 13.66
C ASP A 16 14.03 -27.99 12.25
N LEU A 17 13.07 -27.11 11.91
CA LEU A 17 13.11 -26.34 10.66
C LEU A 17 14.39 -25.49 10.55
N PHE A 18 14.80 -24.81 11.62
CA PHE A 18 16.04 -24.03 11.65
C PHE A 18 17.28 -24.91 11.48
N ALA A 19 17.30 -26.09 12.11
CA ALA A 19 18.42 -27.03 12.00
C ALA A 19 18.54 -27.62 10.58
N GLN A 20 17.42 -27.94 9.93
CA GLN A 20 17.42 -28.44 8.56
C GLN A 20 17.73 -27.33 7.54
N ALA A 21 17.24 -26.11 7.78
CA ALA A 21 17.55 -24.93 6.97
C ALA A 21 19.05 -24.56 7.02
N ALA A 22 19.74 -24.84 8.13
CA ALA A 22 21.19 -24.63 8.26
C ALA A 22 22.02 -25.66 7.48
N ASN A 23 21.43 -26.80 7.09
CA ASN A 23 22.10 -27.92 6.43
C ASN A 23 21.73 -28.05 4.94
N LEU A 24 21.25 -26.97 4.29
CA LEU A 24 20.84 -27.03 2.87
C LEU A 24 21.98 -27.55 1.97
N PRO A 25 21.72 -28.56 1.11
CA PRO A 25 22.70 -29.04 0.15
C PRO A 25 22.90 -27.98 -0.95
N GLY A 26 24.06 -27.31 -0.95
CA GLY A 26 24.42 -26.34 -1.98
C GLY A 26 25.30 -25.16 -1.54
N GLY A 27 25.64 -25.04 -0.26
CA GLY A 27 26.53 -23.97 0.22
C GLY A 27 25.93 -22.55 0.10
N ALA A 28 24.62 -22.43 -0.11
CA ALA A 28 23.93 -21.15 -0.08
C ALA A 28 23.94 -20.62 1.36
N LEU A 29 24.41 -19.38 1.54
CA LEU A 29 24.40 -18.72 2.84
C LEU A 29 22.97 -18.73 3.42
N PRO A 30 22.80 -18.92 4.74
CA PRO A 30 21.49 -18.86 5.38
C PRO A 30 20.71 -17.61 4.95
N VAL A 31 19.38 -17.71 4.82
CA VAL A 31 18.49 -16.60 4.37
C VAL A 31 18.76 -15.28 5.11
N TRP A 32 19.13 -15.38 6.39
CA TRP A 32 19.50 -14.29 7.29
C TRP A 32 20.73 -13.51 6.82
N GLU A 33 21.77 -14.19 6.37
CA GLU A 33 22.99 -13.55 5.90
C GLU A 33 22.79 -12.87 4.53
N ARG A 34 21.86 -13.39 3.72
CA ARG A 34 21.47 -12.78 2.44
C ARG A 34 20.61 -11.51 2.59
N THR A 35 19.94 -11.33 3.74
CA THR A 35 18.94 -10.26 3.94
C THR A 35 19.35 -9.19 4.95
N SER A 36 20.41 -9.41 5.74
CA SER A 36 20.72 -8.64 6.96
C SER A 36 21.83 -7.59 6.82
N SER A 37 21.94 -6.87 5.70
CA SER A 37 22.79 -5.67 5.67
C SER A 37 22.11 -4.53 6.41
N TRP A 38 22.71 -4.11 7.54
CA TRP A 38 22.20 -3.02 8.40
C TRP A 38 21.83 -1.74 7.62
N PRO A 39 22.63 -1.28 6.64
CA PRO A 39 22.27 -0.14 5.80
C PRO A 39 21.00 -0.37 4.97
N THR A 40 20.83 -1.56 4.41
CA THR A 40 19.63 -1.91 3.61
C THR A 40 18.41 -1.99 4.51
N PHE A 41 18.52 -2.58 5.69
CA PHE A 41 17.42 -2.60 6.65
C PHE A 41 16.97 -1.18 7.03
N LEU A 42 17.92 -0.30 7.33
CA LEU A 42 17.63 1.09 7.68
C LEU A 42 16.98 1.84 6.52
N THR A 43 17.50 1.72 5.30
CA THR A 43 16.94 2.40 4.11
C THR A 43 15.54 1.88 3.78
N LEU A 44 15.34 0.56 3.80
CA LEU A 44 14.03 -0.04 3.56
C LEU A 44 13.00 0.36 4.61
N THR A 45 13.41 0.40 5.88
CA THR A 45 12.53 0.83 6.98
C THR A 45 12.16 2.31 6.83
N LEU A 46 13.13 3.17 6.51
CA LEU A 46 12.89 4.59 6.30
C LEU A 46 12.00 4.86 5.09
N LEU A 47 12.28 4.21 3.95
CA LEU A 47 11.46 4.30 2.74
C LEU A 47 10.03 3.81 3.01
N SER A 48 9.88 2.68 3.70
CA SER A 48 8.57 2.13 4.06
C SER A 48 7.81 3.04 5.03
N ALA A 49 8.50 3.66 6.00
CA ALA A 49 7.89 4.62 6.92
C ALA A 49 7.41 5.88 6.20
N CYS A 50 8.25 6.46 5.32
CA CYS A 50 7.87 7.59 4.48
C CYS A 50 6.66 7.23 3.61
N ALA A 51 6.72 6.11 2.89
CA ALA A 51 5.61 5.65 2.05
C ALA A 51 4.34 5.44 2.89
N ALA A 52 4.43 4.76 4.03
CA ALA A 52 3.30 4.54 4.92
C ALA A 52 2.66 5.84 5.41
N LEU A 53 3.40 6.92 5.62
CA LEU A 53 2.83 8.21 6.04
C LEU A 53 2.27 9.03 4.87
N LEU A 54 2.95 9.00 3.71
CA LEU A 54 2.65 9.85 2.56
C LEU A 54 1.59 9.24 1.62
N LEU A 55 1.31 7.94 1.72
CA LEU A 55 0.30 7.30 0.89
C LEU A 55 -1.10 7.85 1.16
N ALA A 56 -1.80 8.21 0.08
CA ALA A 56 -3.19 8.68 0.08
C ALA A 56 -4.13 7.87 0.97
N ARG A 57 -4.03 6.53 0.90
CA ARG A 57 -4.81 5.62 1.72
C ARG A 57 -4.55 5.81 3.21
N GLN A 58 -3.29 5.93 3.60
CA GLN A 58 -2.88 6.01 4.99
C GLN A 58 -3.25 7.36 5.60
N PHE A 59 -3.11 8.44 4.83
CA PHE A 59 -3.64 9.76 5.20
C PHE A 59 -5.15 9.72 5.42
N HIS A 60 -5.90 9.12 4.48
CA HIS A 60 -7.34 9.00 4.59
C HIS A 60 -7.75 8.21 5.85
N MET A 61 -7.12 7.05 6.11
CA MET A 61 -7.43 6.29 7.32
C MET A 61 -7.06 7.01 8.61
N THR A 62 -5.90 7.68 8.63
CA THR A 62 -5.39 8.33 9.86
C THR A 62 -6.14 9.61 10.22
N ILE A 63 -6.67 10.34 9.22
CA ILE A 63 -7.25 11.68 9.43
C ILE A 63 -8.76 11.72 9.19
N VAL A 64 -9.25 11.06 8.14
CA VAL A 64 -10.67 11.15 7.75
C VAL A 64 -11.51 10.13 8.52
N GLU A 65 -11.02 8.91 8.69
CA GLU A 65 -11.76 7.85 9.40
C GLU A 65 -11.49 7.85 10.92
N ASN A 66 -10.53 8.65 11.38
CA ASN A 66 -10.19 8.72 12.79
C ASN A 66 -11.24 9.53 13.58
N ARG A 67 -12.06 8.84 14.36
CA ARG A 67 -13.19 9.44 15.10
C ARG A 67 -12.80 9.90 16.51
N ASP A 68 -11.78 9.28 17.12
CA ASP A 68 -11.30 9.60 18.47
C ASP A 68 -9.77 9.79 18.49
N ARG A 69 -9.31 10.81 19.22
CA ARG A 69 -7.87 11.05 19.42
C ARG A 69 -7.17 9.88 20.12
N GLY A 70 -7.92 9.06 20.88
CA GLY A 70 -7.40 7.85 21.53
C GLY A 70 -7.02 6.71 20.57
N ASP A 71 -7.60 6.67 19.38
CA ASP A 71 -7.40 5.58 18.42
C ASP A 71 -6.00 5.60 17.81
N VAL A 72 -5.41 6.79 17.63
CA VAL A 72 -4.03 6.95 17.14
C VAL A 72 -3.03 6.29 18.08
N ARG A 73 -3.20 6.45 19.40
CA ARG A 73 -2.27 5.88 20.39
C ARG A 73 -2.38 4.36 20.45
N ARG A 74 -3.59 3.80 20.30
CA ARG A 74 -3.77 2.35 20.19
C ARG A 74 -3.19 1.83 18.89
N ALA A 75 -3.48 2.47 17.75
CA ALA A 75 -2.97 2.09 16.44
C ALA A 75 -1.43 2.09 16.40
N ALA A 76 -0.77 3.06 17.06
CA ALA A 76 0.68 3.12 17.15
C ALA A 76 1.33 1.90 17.82
N TRP A 77 0.59 1.19 18.69
CA TRP A 77 1.05 -0.06 19.33
C TRP A 77 0.53 -1.31 18.64
N MET A 78 -0.73 -1.30 18.22
CA MET A 78 -1.35 -2.45 17.55
C MET A 78 -0.74 -2.70 16.17
N PHE A 79 -0.33 -1.64 15.45
CA PHE A 79 0.26 -1.77 14.12
C PHE A 79 1.63 -2.48 14.14
N PRO A 80 2.63 -2.06 14.96
CA PRO A 80 3.87 -2.82 15.09
C PRO A 80 3.66 -4.25 15.57
N LEU A 81 2.78 -4.45 16.56
CA LEU A 81 2.46 -5.78 17.08
C LEU A 81 1.90 -6.68 15.96
N TYR A 82 0.99 -6.13 15.15
CA TYR A 82 0.45 -6.80 13.96
C TYR A 82 1.56 -7.15 12.96
N LEU A 83 2.46 -6.21 12.64
CA LEU A 83 3.59 -6.47 11.74
C LEU A 83 4.50 -7.61 12.24
N VAL A 84 4.79 -7.65 13.54
CA VAL A 84 5.59 -8.73 14.14
C VAL A 84 4.86 -10.07 14.02
N LEU A 85 3.57 -10.11 14.38
CA LEU A 85 2.75 -11.33 14.32
C LEU A 85 2.66 -11.91 12.90
N ILE A 86 2.47 -11.08 11.88
CA ILE A 86 2.40 -11.57 10.50
C ILE A 86 3.79 -12.01 9.98
N ASN A 87 4.87 -11.30 10.31
CA ASN A 87 6.21 -11.62 9.84
C ASN A 87 6.80 -12.87 10.54
N LEU A 88 6.34 -13.18 11.75
CA LEU A 88 6.78 -14.36 12.50
C LEU A 88 6.67 -15.66 11.70
N PHE A 89 5.62 -15.80 10.88
CA PHE A 89 5.36 -17.00 10.09
C PHE A 89 5.85 -16.92 8.64
N VAL A 90 6.21 -15.74 8.14
CA VAL A 90 6.75 -15.56 6.78
C VAL A 90 8.11 -16.24 6.63
N LEU A 91 8.90 -16.21 7.69
CA LEU A 91 10.28 -16.66 7.72
C LEU A 91 10.39 -18.19 7.76
N PRO A 92 9.66 -18.92 8.63
CA PRO A 92 9.49 -20.37 8.50
C PRO A 92 8.98 -20.81 7.12
N LEU A 93 8.01 -20.07 6.59
CA LEU A 93 7.41 -20.37 5.29
C LEU A 93 8.42 -20.23 4.13
N ALA A 94 9.27 -19.20 4.16
CA ALA A 94 10.35 -19.03 3.19
C ALA A 94 11.39 -20.15 3.27
N MET A 95 11.77 -20.56 4.49
CA MET A 95 12.72 -21.67 4.70
C MET A 95 12.15 -23.01 4.21
N ALA A 96 10.89 -23.31 4.53
CA ALA A 96 10.20 -24.50 4.03
C ALA A 96 10.09 -24.48 2.49
N GLY A 97 9.85 -23.31 1.91
CA GLY A 97 9.90 -23.11 0.46
C GLY A 97 11.24 -23.50 -0.16
N GLU A 98 12.35 -23.00 0.38
CA GLU A 98 13.69 -23.35 -0.13
C GLU A 98 14.03 -24.84 0.06
N LEU A 99 13.59 -25.46 1.15
CA LEU A 99 13.87 -26.87 1.47
C LEU A 99 13.10 -27.85 0.58
N LEU A 100 11.79 -27.63 0.40
CA LEU A 100 10.95 -28.56 -0.37
C LEU A 100 11.01 -28.32 -1.87
N MET A 101 11.38 -27.12 -2.31
CA MET A 101 11.36 -26.73 -3.73
C MET A 101 12.69 -26.09 -4.15
N PRO A 102 13.80 -26.84 -4.18
CA PRO A 102 15.09 -26.31 -4.61
C PRO A 102 15.09 -26.07 -6.14
N GLY A 103 15.10 -24.79 -6.55
CA GLY A 103 15.22 -24.40 -7.96
C GLY A 103 14.86 -22.93 -8.22
N ASN A 104 15.41 -22.37 -9.31
CA ASN A 104 15.15 -20.98 -9.72
C ASN A 104 13.90 -20.80 -10.60
N GLY A 105 13.19 -21.89 -10.94
CA GLY A 105 12.05 -21.85 -11.88
C GLY A 105 10.68 -21.66 -11.22
N ILE A 106 10.61 -21.58 -9.89
CA ILE A 106 9.36 -21.42 -9.16
C ILE A 106 9.26 -19.98 -8.67
N ASP A 107 8.14 -19.33 -9.00
CA ASP A 107 7.81 -18.01 -8.46
C ASP A 107 7.71 -18.09 -6.93
N ARG A 108 8.59 -17.35 -6.25
CA ARG A 108 8.68 -17.34 -4.79
C ARG A 108 7.42 -16.77 -4.14
N ASP A 109 6.70 -15.90 -4.85
CA ASP A 109 5.44 -15.33 -4.35
C ASP A 109 4.31 -16.40 -4.35
N MET A 110 4.39 -17.40 -5.23
CA MET A 110 3.44 -18.53 -5.31
C MET A 110 3.74 -19.67 -4.32
N THR A 111 4.91 -19.67 -3.68
CA THR A 111 5.36 -20.74 -2.77
C THR A 111 4.38 -20.97 -1.61
N VAL A 112 3.75 -19.90 -1.13
CA VAL A 112 2.74 -19.92 -0.07
C VAL A 112 1.53 -20.81 -0.44
N LEU A 113 1.16 -20.83 -1.72
CA LEU A 113 0.06 -21.63 -2.24
C LEU A 113 0.52 -23.02 -2.69
N LEU A 114 1.75 -23.12 -3.22
CA LEU A 114 2.26 -24.35 -3.81
C LEU A 114 2.63 -25.40 -2.74
N LEU A 115 3.10 -24.96 -1.57
CA LEU A 115 3.45 -25.84 -0.44
C LEU A 115 2.29 -26.77 -0.01
N PRO A 116 1.09 -26.26 0.34
CA PRO A 116 -0.01 -27.15 0.70
C PRO A 116 -0.54 -27.97 -0.48
N LEU A 117 -0.40 -27.48 -1.70
CA LEU A 117 -0.80 -28.21 -2.90
C LEU A 117 0.07 -29.46 -3.14
N GLN A 118 1.39 -29.35 -2.94
CA GLN A 118 2.30 -30.48 -3.04
C GLN A 118 2.06 -31.53 -1.95
N GLN A 119 1.68 -31.10 -0.76
CA GLN A 119 1.33 -31.99 0.36
C GLN A 119 -0.07 -32.61 0.23
N GLN A 120 -0.77 -32.40 -0.90
CA GLN A 120 -2.12 -32.89 -1.17
C GLN A 120 -3.19 -32.38 -0.16
N GLU A 121 -2.88 -31.33 0.59
CA GLU A 121 -3.76 -30.70 1.58
C GLU A 121 -4.66 -29.64 0.92
N GLY A 122 -5.57 -30.09 0.05
CA GLY A 122 -6.41 -29.24 -0.79
C GLY A 122 -7.26 -28.23 0.00
N LEU A 123 -7.74 -28.59 1.19
CA LEU A 123 -8.52 -27.70 2.04
C LEU A 123 -7.67 -26.54 2.57
N LEU A 124 -6.42 -26.81 2.95
CA LEU A 124 -5.50 -25.79 3.42
C LEU A 124 -5.08 -24.85 2.27
N ALA A 125 -4.82 -25.41 1.08
CA ALA A 125 -4.57 -24.63 -0.13
C ALA A 125 -5.76 -23.71 -0.48
N LEU A 126 -6.99 -24.22 -0.38
CA LEU A 126 -8.21 -23.42 -0.60
C LEU A 126 -8.33 -22.27 0.42
N LEU A 127 -8.10 -22.54 1.71
CA LEU A 127 -8.14 -21.51 2.75
C LEU A 127 -7.06 -20.43 2.51
N VAL A 128 -5.85 -20.83 2.13
CA VAL A 128 -4.76 -19.91 1.79
C VAL A 128 -5.12 -19.07 0.56
N PHE A 129 -5.67 -19.68 -0.49
CA PHE A 129 -6.09 -18.99 -1.70
C PHE A 129 -7.20 -17.97 -1.41
N VAL A 130 -8.26 -18.38 -0.70
CA VAL A 130 -9.37 -17.49 -0.35
C VAL A 130 -8.90 -16.36 0.57
N GLY A 131 -8.03 -16.65 1.54
CA GLY A 131 -7.42 -15.64 2.40
C GLY A 131 -6.58 -14.63 1.62
N GLY A 132 -5.71 -15.10 0.72
CA GLY A 132 -4.88 -14.25 -0.14
C GLY A 132 -5.71 -13.39 -1.09
N LEU A 133 -6.69 -13.98 -1.78
CA LEU A 133 -7.59 -13.28 -2.69
C LEU A 133 -8.43 -12.23 -1.96
N SER A 134 -8.96 -12.54 -0.78
CA SER A 134 -9.74 -11.60 0.02
C SER A 134 -8.89 -10.44 0.53
N ALA A 135 -7.66 -10.71 0.99
CA ALA A 135 -6.76 -9.66 1.43
C ALA A 135 -6.36 -8.73 0.27
N ALA A 136 -6.05 -9.30 -0.90
CA ALA A 136 -5.70 -8.54 -2.10
C ALA A 136 -6.87 -7.67 -2.58
N THR A 137 -8.08 -8.23 -2.68
CA THR A 137 -9.28 -7.49 -3.12
C THR A 137 -9.66 -6.38 -2.14
N ALA A 138 -9.65 -6.66 -0.83
CA ALA A 138 -9.88 -5.64 0.19
C ALA A 138 -8.87 -4.50 0.07
N MET A 139 -7.59 -4.82 -0.13
CA MET A 139 -6.56 -3.83 -0.32
C MET A 139 -6.83 -2.99 -1.59
N VAL A 140 -7.08 -3.60 -2.75
CA VAL A 140 -7.38 -2.88 -4.01
C VAL A 140 -8.58 -1.93 -3.86
N ILE A 141 -9.65 -2.37 -3.21
CA ILE A 141 -10.85 -1.55 -2.96
C ILE A 141 -10.48 -0.32 -2.12
N VAL A 142 -9.80 -0.53 -0.99
CA VAL A 142 -9.46 0.58 -0.10
C VAL A 142 -8.47 1.57 -0.75
N ALA A 143 -7.54 1.10 -1.61
CA ALA A 143 -6.63 2.01 -2.36
C ALA A 143 -7.40 2.88 -3.33
N SER A 144 -8.21 2.23 -4.17
CA SER A 144 -8.88 2.89 -5.28
C SER A 144 -9.88 3.92 -4.78
N VAL A 145 -10.59 3.63 -3.69
CA VAL A 145 -11.49 4.59 -3.04
C VAL A 145 -10.71 5.79 -2.49
N ALA A 146 -9.63 5.57 -1.72
CA ALA A 146 -8.85 6.67 -1.16
C ALA A 146 -8.22 7.54 -2.26
N LEU A 147 -7.66 6.93 -3.30
CA LEU A 147 -7.11 7.65 -4.45
C LEU A 147 -8.19 8.44 -5.19
N ALA A 148 -9.37 7.85 -5.42
CA ALA A 148 -10.46 8.53 -6.10
C ALA A 148 -10.99 9.73 -5.30
N ILE A 149 -11.00 9.65 -3.96
CA ILE A 149 -11.33 10.79 -3.09
C ILE A 149 -10.32 11.92 -3.29
N MET A 150 -9.02 11.60 -3.24
CA MET A 150 -7.96 12.60 -3.40
C MET A 150 -7.95 13.20 -4.82
N ILE A 151 -8.09 12.38 -5.86
CA ILE A 151 -8.20 12.83 -7.26
C ILE A 151 -9.40 13.76 -7.42
N SER A 152 -10.57 13.37 -6.89
CA SER A 152 -11.78 14.19 -6.98
C SER A 152 -11.59 15.55 -6.30
N ASN A 153 -11.03 15.56 -5.09
CA ASN A 153 -10.94 16.77 -4.27
C ASN A 153 -9.79 17.70 -4.67
N HIS A 154 -8.61 17.14 -4.96
CA HIS A 154 -7.39 17.92 -5.21
C HIS A 154 -7.09 18.15 -6.70
N LEU A 155 -7.62 17.34 -7.61
CA LEU A 155 -7.36 17.48 -9.04
C LEU A 155 -8.61 17.91 -9.81
N VAL A 156 -9.70 17.16 -9.70
CA VAL A 156 -10.87 17.35 -10.57
C VAL A 156 -11.68 18.58 -10.18
N MET A 157 -12.02 18.74 -8.90
CA MET A 157 -12.78 19.90 -8.42
C MET A 157 -12.12 21.26 -8.75
N PRO A 158 -10.82 21.50 -8.46
CA PRO A 158 -10.20 22.78 -8.80
C PRO A 158 -10.12 23.02 -10.32
N VAL A 159 -9.94 21.97 -11.13
CA VAL A 159 -9.92 22.09 -12.60
C VAL A 159 -11.31 22.44 -13.14
N LEU A 160 -12.37 21.78 -12.66
CA LEU A 160 -13.75 22.09 -13.05
C LEU A 160 -14.15 23.51 -12.66
N LEU A 161 -13.75 23.98 -11.47
CA LEU A 161 -14.04 25.33 -11.01
C LEU A 161 -13.26 26.40 -11.78
N ARG A 162 -12.00 26.12 -12.17
CA ARG A 162 -11.22 26.99 -13.07
C ARG A 162 -11.83 27.03 -14.48
N GLY A 163 -12.25 25.89 -15.02
CA GLY A 163 -12.92 25.78 -16.32
C GLY A 163 -14.26 26.51 -16.34
N ARG A 164 -15.05 26.43 -15.27
CA ARG A 164 -16.30 27.19 -15.13
C ARG A 164 -16.05 28.69 -14.98
N ARG A 165 -15.05 29.12 -14.19
CA ARG A 165 -14.62 30.53 -14.12
C ARG A 165 -14.10 31.08 -15.44
N ALA A 166 -13.47 30.24 -16.27
CA ALA A 166 -13.00 30.62 -17.59
C ALA A 166 -14.14 30.70 -18.63
N LEU A 167 -15.23 29.94 -18.43
CA LEU A 167 -16.43 29.97 -19.26
C LEU A 167 -17.47 31.03 -18.82
N SER A 168 -17.46 31.44 -17.55
CA SER A 168 -18.30 32.53 -17.04
C SER A 168 -17.54 33.86 -17.16
N ASP A 169 -17.93 34.64 -18.16
CA ASP A 169 -17.41 35.93 -18.64
C ASP A 169 -17.02 36.99 -17.55
N PRO A 170 -16.10 37.95 -17.84
CA PRO A 170 -15.41 38.83 -16.88
C PRO A 170 -16.21 39.95 -16.20
N THR A 171 -17.53 40.08 -16.39
CA THR A 171 -18.26 41.34 -16.08
C THR A 171 -19.10 41.32 -14.80
N GLY A 172 -19.01 40.29 -13.95
CA GLY A 172 -19.83 40.17 -12.72
C GLY A 172 -19.07 39.86 -11.42
N SER A 173 -17.74 39.92 -11.43
CA SER A 173 -16.85 39.35 -10.41
C SER A 173 -16.58 40.25 -9.19
N ALA A 174 -17.63 40.89 -8.66
CA ALA A 174 -17.59 41.53 -7.33
C ALA A 174 -18.65 40.99 -6.35
N ALA A 175 -19.68 40.29 -6.82
CA ALA A 175 -20.81 39.86 -5.98
C ALA A 175 -20.81 38.38 -5.58
N ALA A 176 -19.84 37.57 -6.03
CA ALA A 176 -19.84 36.11 -5.85
C ALA A 176 -18.96 35.60 -4.70
N ILE A 177 -18.22 36.47 -4.01
CA ILE A 177 -17.35 36.08 -2.89
C ILE A 177 -18.13 36.00 -1.56
N ASP A 178 -19.32 36.61 -1.47
CA ASP A 178 -20.10 36.71 -0.22
C ASP A 178 -21.22 35.65 -0.06
N ARG A 179 -21.37 34.73 -1.02
CA ARG A 179 -22.40 33.66 -0.96
C ARG A 179 -21.86 32.29 -0.54
N GLN A 180 -20.75 32.25 0.18
CA GLN A 180 -20.21 31.01 0.75
C GLN A 180 -20.81 30.69 2.14
N GLY A 181 -21.70 31.54 2.67
CA GLY A 181 -22.49 31.29 3.87
C GLY A 181 -24.00 31.29 3.58
N ALA A 182 -24.67 30.19 3.92
CA ALA A 182 -26.13 30.03 4.01
C ALA A 182 -26.95 30.11 2.70
N GLY A 183 -27.56 28.97 2.29
CA GLY A 183 -28.60 29.01 1.27
C GLY A 183 -29.02 27.64 0.74
N ASN A 184 -29.89 26.98 1.48
CA ASN A 184 -30.71 25.86 1.01
C ASN A 184 -31.58 26.31 -0.19
N GLY A 185 -31.27 25.85 -1.40
CA GLY A 185 -32.08 26.14 -2.59
C GLY A 185 -31.60 25.35 -3.81
N THR A 186 -32.31 24.25 -4.12
CA THR A 186 -32.49 23.52 -5.42
C THR A 186 -31.33 23.27 -6.41
N MET A 187 -30.14 23.83 -6.22
CA MET A 187 -28.95 23.68 -7.08
C MET A 187 -27.83 22.84 -6.41
N GLY A 188 -28.06 22.35 -5.18
CA GLY A 188 -27.10 21.51 -4.44
C GLY A 188 -27.11 20.03 -4.83
N GLY A 189 -28.15 19.56 -5.51
CA GLY A 189 -28.28 18.15 -5.92
C GLY A 189 -27.33 17.73 -7.03
N ASP A 190 -27.08 18.62 -8.01
CA ASP A 190 -26.28 18.30 -9.20
C ASP A 190 -24.78 18.27 -8.92
N LEU A 191 -24.29 19.10 -8.00
CA LEU A 191 -22.88 19.09 -7.64
C LEU A 191 -22.54 17.82 -6.84
N GLY A 192 -23.45 17.38 -5.97
CA GLY A 192 -23.32 16.11 -5.24
C GLY A 192 -23.34 14.90 -6.17
N SER A 193 -24.26 14.87 -7.15
CA SER A 193 -24.36 13.77 -8.11
C SER A 193 -23.12 13.67 -9.03
N GLN A 194 -22.59 14.82 -9.48
CA GLN A 194 -21.40 14.90 -10.31
C GLN A 194 -20.15 14.38 -9.58
N VAL A 195 -20.00 14.68 -8.28
CA VAL A 195 -18.85 14.19 -7.48
C VAL A 195 -18.85 12.67 -7.36
N VAL A 196 -20.03 12.03 -7.25
CA VAL A 196 -20.12 10.57 -7.19
C VAL A 196 -19.70 9.92 -8.51
N ILE A 197 -20.12 10.48 -9.65
CA ILE A 197 -19.72 9.98 -10.97
C ILE A 197 -18.21 10.14 -11.19
N ILE A 198 -17.66 11.31 -10.84
CA ILE A 198 -16.21 11.58 -10.92
C ILE A 198 -15.43 10.53 -10.13
N ARG A 199 -15.88 10.22 -8.91
CA ARG A 199 -15.22 9.20 -8.08
C ARG A 199 -15.27 7.81 -8.71
N ARG A 200 -16.42 7.40 -9.29
CA ARG A 200 -16.56 6.10 -9.96
C ARG A 200 -15.64 6.00 -11.18
N VAL A 201 -15.57 7.05 -11.99
CA VAL A 201 -14.66 7.11 -13.14
C VAL A 201 -13.20 7.06 -12.67
N ALA A 202 -12.85 7.81 -11.63
CA ALA A 202 -11.49 7.78 -11.06
C ALA A 202 -11.11 6.39 -10.53
N ILE A 203 -12.01 5.67 -9.85
CA ILE A 203 -11.78 4.28 -9.42
C ILE A 203 -11.50 3.39 -10.64
N LEU A 204 -12.35 3.47 -11.67
CA LEU A 204 -12.20 2.66 -12.88
C LEU A 204 -10.87 2.95 -13.59
N CYS A 205 -10.53 4.24 -13.76
CA CYS A 205 -9.25 4.64 -14.33
C CYS A 205 -8.06 4.11 -13.51
N VAL A 206 -8.06 4.28 -12.19
CA VAL A 206 -6.97 3.81 -11.33
C VAL A 206 -6.79 2.30 -11.43
N ILE A 207 -7.87 1.51 -11.42
CA ILE A 207 -7.80 0.05 -11.58
C ILE A 207 -7.25 -0.32 -12.96
N LEU A 208 -7.71 0.35 -14.01
CA LEU A 208 -7.27 0.09 -15.38
C LEU A 208 -5.80 0.44 -15.58
N LEU A 209 -5.32 1.56 -15.03
CA LEU A 209 -3.89 1.90 -15.03
C LEU A 209 -3.06 0.87 -14.25
N GLY A 210 -3.55 0.40 -13.11
CA GLY A 210 -2.90 -0.66 -12.34
C GLY A 210 -2.76 -1.96 -13.14
N TYR A 211 -3.82 -2.36 -13.85
CA TYR A 211 -3.79 -3.54 -14.73
C TYR A 211 -2.86 -3.35 -15.94
N ALA A 212 -2.88 -2.17 -16.57
CA ALA A 212 -1.96 -1.84 -17.66
C ALA A 212 -0.50 -1.89 -17.20
N TYR A 213 -0.20 -1.39 -16.00
CA TYR A 213 1.12 -1.47 -15.39
C TYR A 213 1.52 -2.93 -15.13
N TYR A 214 0.64 -3.74 -14.51
CA TYR A 214 0.90 -5.17 -14.30
C TYR A 214 1.26 -5.89 -15.60
N ARG A 215 0.51 -5.61 -16.69
CA ARG A 215 0.79 -6.19 -18.00
C ARG A 215 2.11 -5.70 -18.61
N ALA A 216 2.51 -4.46 -18.35
CA ALA A 216 3.74 -3.88 -18.88
C ALA A 216 5.00 -4.24 -18.06
N ALA A 217 4.86 -4.50 -16.76
CA ALA A 217 5.98 -4.71 -15.84
C ALA A 217 6.65 -6.09 -15.97
N GLY A 218 5.96 -7.10 -16.53
CA GLY A 218 6.48 -8.45 -16.73
C GLY A 218 6.68 -9.24 -15.42
N GLU A 219 7.56 -10.24 -15.43
CA GLU A 219 7.87 -11.11 -14.27
C GLU A 219 8.82 -10.44 -13.26
N GLN A 220 8.52 -9.21 -12.83
CA GLN A 220 9.24 -8.61 -11.71
C GLN A 220 8.69 -9.13 -10.38
N ALA A 221 9.59 -9.49 -9.46
CA ALA A 221 9.21 -9.87 -8.10
C ALA A 221 8.35 -8.77 -7.45
N LEU A 222 7.27 -9.15 -6.74
CA LEU A 222 6.36 -8.18 -6.11
C LEU A 222 7.09 -7.17 -5.22
N VAL A 223 8.15 -7.64 -4.54
CA VAL A 223 9.00 -6.80 -3.69
C VAL A 223 9.63 -5.66 -4.49
N ALA A 224 10.15 -5.90 -5.69
CA ALA A 224 10.82 -4.88 -6.49
C ALA A 224 9.85 -3.75 -6.91
N ILE A 225 8.63 -4.13 -7.31
CA ILE A 225 7.56 -3.18 -7.65
C ILE A 225 7.21 -2.30 -6.43
N GLY A 226 7.11 -2.92 -5.25
CA GLY A 226 6.87 -2.21 -3.99
C GLY A 226 7.99 -1.24 -3.63
N LEU A 227 9.25 -1.68 -3.74
CA LEU A 227 10.42 -0.84 -3.45
C LEU A 227 10.52 0.37 -4.38
N LEU A 228 10.26 0.18 -5.68
CA LEU A 228 10.23 1.29 -6.63
C LEU A 228 9.15 2.31 -6.25
N SER A 229 7.97 1.83 -5.88
CA SER A 229 6.85 2.69 -5.45
C SER A 229 7.15 3.43 -4.14
N PHE A 230 7.84 2.80 -3.20
CA PHE A 230 8.26 3.44 -1.95
C PHE A 230 9.34 4.48 -2.18
N ALA A 231 10.32 4.19 -3.04
CA ALA A 231 11.35 5.14 -3.44
C ALA A 231 10.73 6.38 -4.11
N ALA A 232 9.81 6.19 -5.07
CA ALA A 232 9.08 7.29 -5.71
C ALA A 232 8.28 8.13 -4.71
N THR A 233 7.64 7.49 -3.74
CA THR A 233 6.88 8.22 -2.70
C THR A 233 7.81 8.99 -1.75
N ALA A 234 8.94 8.41 -1.38
CA ALA A 234 9.90 9.02 -0.46
C ALA A 234 10.52 10.30 -1.02
N GLN A 235 10.54 10.49 -2.34
CA GLN A 235 10.96 11.77 -2.95
C GLN A 235 10.11 12.94 -2.48
N ILE A 236 8.84 12.72 -2.13
CA ILE A 236 7.91 13.75 -1.63
C ILE A 236 8.19 14.09 -0.16
N ALA A 237 8.88 13.20 0.57
CA ALA A 237 9.09 13.34 2.01
C ALA A 237 9.84 14.62 2.42
N PRO A 238 10.95 15.03 1.77
CA PRO A 238 11.66 16.27 2.11
C PRO A 238 10.77 17.52 1.98
N ALA A 239 9.95 17.60 0.93
CA ALA A 239 9.02 18.71 0.74
C ALA A 239 7.93 18.72 1.83
N PHE A 240 7.41 17.54 2.18
CA PHE A 240 6.40 17.40 3.24
C PHE A 240 6.93 17.79 4.62
N PHE A 241 8.05 17.19 5.06
CA PHE A 241 8.65 17.48 6.37
C PHE A 241 9.27 18.88 6.42
N GLY A 242 9.89 19.32 5.32
CA GLY A 242 10.41 20.68 5.18
C GLY A 242 9.31 21.73 5.33
N GLY A 243 8.13 21.51 4.75
CA GLY A 243 6.97 22.40 4.93
C GLY A 243 6.42 22.44 6.36
N LEU A 244 6.56 21.34 7.13
CA LEU A 244 6.11 21.28 8.52
C LEU A 244 7.02 22.06 9.49
N VAL A 245 8.34 21.94 9.30
CA VAL A 245 9.34 22.53 10.20
C VAL A 245 9.76 23.93 9.76
N TRP A 246 9.76 24.21 8.46
CA TRP A 246 10.31 25.45 7.90
C TRP A 246 9.23 26.45 7.47
N ARG A 247 8.94 27.41 8.35
CA ARG A 247 7.95 28.49 8.11
C ARG A 247 8.21 29.42 6.92
N ARG A 248 9.39 29.37 6.31
CA ARG A 248 9.80 30.19 5.15
C ARG A 248 9.91 29.39 3.84
N GLY A 249 9.58 28.09 3.86
CA GLY A 249 9.59 27.27 2.65
C GLY A 249 8.62 27.80 1.60
N THR A 250 9.07 27.92 0.35
CA THR A 250 8.24 28.36 -0.78
C THR A 250 7.84 27.16 -1.65
N ALA A 251 6.64 27.20 -2.23
CA ALA A 251 6.15 26.13 -3.11
C ALA A 251 7.07 25.92 -4.34
N LEU A 252 7.70 27.00 -4.82
CA LEU A 252 8.69 26.96 -5.90
C LEU A 252 9.98 26.22 -5.50
N GLY A 253 10.46 26.44 -4.27
CA GLY A 253 11.64 25.73 -3.76
C GLY A 253 11.39 24.24 -3.54
N ALA A 254 10.18 23.88 -3.12
CA ALA A 254 9.76 22.48 -2.99
C ALA A 254 9.64 21.80 -4.36
N ALA A 255 9.10 22.49 -5.37
CA ALA A 255 8.96 21.94 -6.73
C ALA A 255 10.31 21.80 -7.45
N ALA A 256 11.27 22.69 -7.20
CA ALA A 256 12.61 22.61 -7.78
C ALA A 256 13.48 21.50 -7.16
N GLY A 257 13.12 21.00 -5.98
CA GLY A 257 13.83 19.94 -5.27
C GLY A 257 13.31 18.52 -5.52
N LEU A 258 12.17 18.38 -6.22
CA LEU A 258 11.59 17.11 -6.67
C LEU A 258 12.05 16.79 -8.09
#